data_AF-A0A1B3NDP9-F1
#
_entry.id   AF-A0A1B3NDP9-F1
#
_cell.length_a   1.000
_cell.length_b   1.000
_cell.length_c   1.000
_cell.angle_alpha   90.00
_cell.angle_beta   90.00
_cell.angle_gamma   90.00
#
_symmetry.space_group_name_H-M   'P 1'
#
loop_
_entity.id
_entity.type
_entity.pdbx_description
1 polymer ?
#
loop_
_entity_poly.entity_id
_entity_poly.type
_entity_poly.pdbx_seq_one_letter_code
_entity_poly.pdbx_strand_id
1 'polypeptide(L)'
;MPVVSQTIALNEPDLAPETLKRFSHGGRVYDQVSGLGAVPDVAKIDHYGLVVMMRPSVFLSLCPSLESERRSPNPDADALAEMLAAGQIASMGFLALNLADDDLRVRSHEGRHRTDFILRHFGDEPIPVAILFNGERARDVTPHDIVRICAGLRRERTSEEPRPPMIDGPLFDRVIHLGQDFLVSEMDTSPTPR
;
A
#
# COMPACT_ATOMS: atom_id res chain seq x y z
N MET A 1 -19.90 -26.84 -12.31
CA MET A 1 -20.78 -26.06 -11.41
C MET A 1 -20.59 -24.59 -11.74
N PRO A 2 -21.65 -23.79 -11.96
CA PRO A 2 -21.48 -22.39 -12.31
C PRO A 2 -21.17 -21.59 -11.04
N VAL A 3 -20.04 -20.87 -11.05
CA VAL A 3 -19.71 -19.91 -10.00
C VAL A 3 -20.67 -18.73 -10.17
N VAL A 4 -21.46 -18.47 -9.14
CA VAL A 4 -22.41 -17.34 -9.10
C VAL A 4 -21.59 -16.05 -9.08
N SER A 5 -21.47 -15.39 -10.23
CA SER A 5 -20.90 -14.06 -10.33
C SER A 5 -21.92 -13.06 -9.80
N GLN A 6 -21.87 -12.75 -8.50
CA GLN A 6 -22.58 -11.60 -7.96
C GLN A 6 -21.94 -10.33 -8.50
N THR A 7 -22.56 -9.74 -9.52
CA THR A 7 -22.23 -8.39 -9.98
C THR A 7 -22.83 -7.43 -8.94
N ILE A 8 -22.08 -7.18 -7.88
CA ILE A 8 -22.35 -6.02 -7.02
C ILE A 8 -21.82 -4.84 -7.81
N ALA A 9 -22.72 -3.96 -8.27
CA ALA A 9 -22.34 -2.64 -8.72
C ALA A 9 -21.76 -1.88 -7.53
N LEU A 10 -20.46 -2.02 -7.31
CA LEU A 10 -19.72 -1.28 -6.30
C LEU A 10 -19.52 0.13 -6.86
N ASN A 11 -20.39 1.06 -6.46
CA ASN A 11 -19.98 2.46 -6.37
C ASN A 11 -18.62 2.47 -5.67
N GLU A 12 -17.62 3.16 -6.23
CA GLU A 12 -16.33 3.31 -5.54
C GLU A 12 -16.65 3.79 -4.12
N PRO A 13 -16.32 3.03 -3.09
CA PRO A 13 -16.76 3.40 -1.76
C PRO A 13 -16.04 4.67 -1.35
N ASP A 14 -16.73 5.40 -0.50
CA ASP A 14 -16.12 6.45 0.29
C ASP A 14 -15.00 5.82 1.13
N LEU A 15 -13.75 6.05 0.71
CA LEU A 15 -12.55 5.55 1.37
C LEU A 15 -12.15 6.44 2.56
N ALA A 16 -13.11 7.14 3.16
CA ALA A 16 -12.90 7.87 4.41
C ALA A 16 -12.29 6.95 5.50
N PRO A 17 -11.36 7.42 6.35
CA PRO A 17 -10.66 6.61 7.34
C PRO A 17 -11.54 5.85 8.32
N GLU A 18 -12.69 6.40 8.69
CA GLU A 18 -13.69 5.72 9.52
C GLU A 18 -14.24 4.44 8.87
N THR A 19 -14.19 4.33 7.53
CA THR A 19 -14.61 3.16 6.76
C THR A 19 -13.43 2.26 6.36
N LEU A 20 -12.18 2.71 6.52
CA LEU A 20 -10.99 1.96 6.07
C LEU A 20 -10.69 0.68 6.86
N LYS A 21 -11.42 0.39 7.94
CA LYS A 21 -11.30 -0.92 8.63
C LYS A 21 -11.76 -2.07 7.74
N ARG A 22 -12.84 -1.89 6.98
CA ARG A 22 -13.35 -2.87 6.01
C ARG A 22 -14.10 -2.15 4.91
N PHE A 23 -13.60 -2.24 3.69
CA PHE A 23 -14.09 -1.47 2.55
C PHE A 23 -13.91 -2.25 1.24
N SER A 24 -14.41 -1.72 0.13
CA SER A 24 -14.18 -2.32 -1.20
C SER A 24 -13.34 -1.39 -2.09
N HIS A 25 -12.61 -1.87 -3.08
CA HIS A 25 -11.97 -1.01 -4.08
C HIS A 25 -11.67 -1.83 -5.32
N GLY A 26 -12.01 -1.30 -6.50
CA GLY A 26 -11.80 -1.99 -7.78
C GLY A 26 -12.37 -3.42 -7.78
N GLY A 27 -13.58 -3.62 -7.25
CA GLY A 27 -14.21 -4.94 -7.20
C GLY A 27 -13.74 -5.87 -6.08
N ARG A 28 -12.81 -5.43 -5.22
CA ARG A 28 -12.19 -6.27 -4.16
C ARG A 28 -12.60 -5.78 -2.79
N VAL A 29 -12.73 -6.68 -1.82
CA VAL A 29 -12.98 -6.33 -0.41
C VAL A 29 -11.64 -6.38 0.34
N TYR A 30 -11.40 -5.38 1.18
CA TYR A 30 -10.27 -5.31 2.09
C TYR A 30 -10.77 -5.29 3.54
N ASP A 31 -10.05 -5.95 4.44
CA ASP A 31 -10.34 -5.97 5.88
C ASP A 31 -9.03 -5.87 6.67
N GLN A 32 -8.84 -4.76 7.37
CA GLN A 32 -7.60 -4.47 8.10
C GLN A 32 -7.57 -5.08 9.50
N VAL A 33 -8.67 -5.71 9.94
CA VAL A 33 -8.81 -6.30 11.28
C VAL A 33 -8.68 -7.82 11.21
N SER A 34 -9.36 -8.44 10.25
CA SER A 34 -9.46 -9.89 10.12
C SER A 34 -9.01 -10.43 8.76
N GLY A 35 -8.68 -9.55 7.81
CA GLY A 35 -8.17 -9.97 6.51
C GLY A 35 -6.78 -10.58 6.60
N LEU A 36 -6.42 -11.37 5.59
CA LEU A 36 -5.11 -12.01 5.51
C LEU A 36 -4.00 -10.97 5.51
N GLY A 37 -3.06 -11.13 6.44
CA GLY A 37 -1.97 -10.19 6.69
C GLY A 37 -2.41 -8.86 7.30
N ALA A 38 -3.51 -8.85 8.07
CA ALA A 38 -3.91 -7.71 8.87
C ALA A 38 -2.81 -7.30 9.85
N VAL A 39 -2.52 -5.99 9.87
CA VAL A 39 -1.51 -5.37 10.74
C VAL A 39 -2.21 -4.32 11.59
N PRO A 40 -2.07 -4.36 12.94
CA PRO A 40 -2.81 -3.47 13.84
C PRO A 40 -2.65 -1.96 13.54
N ASP A 41 -1.49 -1.54 13.05
CA ASP A 41 -1.22 -0.13 12.74
C ASP A 41 -1.96 0.32 11.49
N VAL A 42 -2.14 -0.56 10.50
CA VAL A 42 -2.95 -0.29 9.30
C VAL A 42 -4.42 -0.13 9.66
N ALA A 43 -4.93 -0.86 10.67
CA ALA A 43 -6.29 -0.67 11.18
C ALA A 43 -6.51 0.66 11.93
N LYS A 44 -5.44 1.42 12.18
CA LYS A 44 -5.40 2.73 12.85
C LYS A 44 -4.69 3.75 11.96
N ILE A 45 -4.95 3.69 10.65
CA ILE A 45 -4.23 4.49 9.65
C ILE A 45 -4.41 6.00 9.87
N ASP A 46 -5.56 6.43 10.36
CA ASP A 46 -5.86 7.81 10.78
C ASP A 46 -4.93 8.33 11.89
N HIS A 47 -4.27 7.44 12.61
CA HIS A 47 -3.27 7.77 13.62
C HIS A 47 -1.83 7.62 13.10
N TYR A 48 -1.55 6.55 12.36
CA TYR A 48 -0.17 6.15 12.02
C TYR A 48 0.29 6.51 10.62
N GLY A 49 -0.62 6.94 9.73
CA GLY A 49 -0.27 7.02 8.32
C GLY A 49 -1.33 7.65 7.44
N LEU A 50 -1.28 7.23 6.18
CA LEU A 50 -2.20 7.62 5.12
C LEU A 50 -2.39 6.45 4.16
N VAL A 51 -3.39 6.52 3.30
CA VAL A 51 -3.59 5.52 2.22
C VAL A 51 -3.31 6.18 0.88
N VAL A 52 -2.55 5.52 0.01
CA VAL A 52 -2.30 5.97 -1.36
C VAL A 52 -2.88 4.98 -2.36
N MET A 53 -3.23 5.48 -3.55
CA MET A 53 -3.57 4.64 -4.69
C MET A 53 -2.32 4.34 -5.49
N MET A 54 -1.72 3.18 -5.23
CA MET A 54 -0.46 2.77 -5.83
C MET A 54 -0.67 1.57 -6.74
N ARG A 55 -0.03 1.57 -7.92
CA ARG A 55 -0.05 0.39 -8.78
C ARG A 55 0.69 -0.78 -8.12
N PRO A 56 0.20 -2.02 -8.23
CA PRO A 56 0.88 -3.20 -7.73
C PRO A 56 2.35 -3.29 -8.19
N SER A 57 2.65 -2.99 -9.45
CA SER A 57 4.01 -2.97 -9.99
C SER A 57 4.93 -1.99 -9.28
N VAL A 58 4.43 -0.79 -8.97
CA VAL A 58 5.16 0.25 -8.23
C VAL A 58 5.43 -0.22 -6.81
N PHE A 59 4.43 -0.74 -6.10
CA PHE A 59 4.60 -1.30 -4.75
C PHE A 59 5.69 -2.40 -4.73
N LEU A 60 5.63 -3.33 -5.69
CA LEU A 60 6.59 -4.43 -5.78
C LEU A 60 8.01 -3.92 -6.10
N SER A 61 8.14 -2.85 -6.89
CA SER A 61 9.44 -2.22 -7.17
C SER A 61 10.09 -1.56 -5.95
N LEU A 62 9.28 -1.21 -4.93
CA LEU A 62 9.70 -0.61 -3.66
C LEU A 62 10.04 -1.65 -2.58
N CYS A 63 9.68 -2.92 -2.80
CA CYS A 63 10.01 -4.03 -1.94
C CYS A 63 11.25 -4.81 -2.45
N PRO A 64 11.90 -5.64 -1.62
CA PRO A 64 12.92 -6.56 -2.09
C PRO A 64 12.38 -7.53 -3.15
N SER A 65 13.22 -7.88 -4.12
CA SER A 65 12.86 -8.77 -5.22
C SER A 65 12.37 -10.14 -4.71
N LEU A 66 11.36 -10.69 -5.39
CA LEU A 66 10.87 -12.06 -5.19
C LEU A 66 11.66 -13.09 -6.02
N GLU A 67 12.67 -12.70 -6.81
CA GLU A 67 13.37 -13.62 -7.72
C GLU A 67 14.09 -14.78 -7.01
N SER A 68 14.61 -14.57 -5.80
CA SER A 68 15.18 -15.65 -4.99
C SER A 68 14.11 -16.68 -4.60
N GLU A 69 12.90 -16.21 -4.26
CA GLU A 69 11.76 -17.03 -3.87
C GLU A 69 11.02 -17.65 -5.06
N ARG A 70 11.17 -17.12 -6.27
CA ARG A 70 10.67 -17.79 -7.49
C ARG A 70 11.54 -18.96 -7.90
N ARG A 71 12.81 -19.00 -7.47
CA ARG A 71 13.76 -20.09 -7.78
C ARG A 71 13.62 -21.31 -6.86
N SER A 72 12.98 -21.14 -5.71
CA SER A 72 12.75 -22.20 -4.73
C SER A 72 11.31 -22.11 -4.22
N PRO A 73 10.50 -23.18 -4.23
CA PRO A 73 9.12 -23.13 -3.77
C PRO A 73 9.02 -22.47 -2.39
N ASN A 74 8.16 -21.45 -2.28
CA ASN A 74 7.84 -20.80 -1.01
C ASN A 74 6.42 -21.27 -0.61
N PRO A 75 6.30 -22.32 0.23
CA PRO A 75 5.02 -22.93 0.56
C PRO A 75 4.05 -21.95 1.24
N ASP A 76 4.56 -20.93 1.94
CA ASP A 76 3.72 -19.91 2.57
C ASP A 76 3.12 -18.96 1.54
N ALA A 77 3.88 -18.61 0.49
CA ALA A 77 3.40 -17.78 -0.61
C ALA A 77 2.36 -18.53 -1.47
N ASP A 78 2.58 -19.83 -1.70
CA ASP A 78 1.64 -20.68 -2.45
C ASP A 78 0.33 -20.87 -1.67
N ALA A 79 0.40 -21.19 -0.37
CA ALA A 79 -0.78 -21.30 0.47
C ALA A 79 -1.58 -20.00 0.54
N LEU A 80 -0.91 -18.85 0.64
CA LEU A 80 -1.55 -17.54 0.59
C LEU A 80 -2.28 -17.30 -0.74
N ALA A 81 -1.66 -17.65 -1.86
CA ALA A 81 -2.29 -17.52 -3.18
C ALA A 81 -3.54 -18.42 -3.31
N GLU A 82 -3.48 -19.65 -2.79
CA GLU A 82 -4.62 -20.57 -2.74
C GLU A 82 -5.78 -20.00 -1.90
N MET A 83 -5.48 -19.45 -0.72
CA MET A 83 -6.48 -18.81 0.14
C MET A 83 -7.16 -17.63 -0.54
N LEU A 84 -6.39 -16.77 -1.20
CA LEU A 84 -6.93 -15.63 -1.96
C LEU A 84 -7.76 -16.09 -3.16
N ALA A 85 -7.31 -17.10 -3.89
CA ALA A 85 -8.07 -17.70 -4.99
C ALA A 85 -9.38 -18.35 -4.51
N ALA A 86 -9.42 -18.87 -3.28
CA ALA A 86 -10.63 -19.38 -2.63
C ALA A 86 -11.57 -18.27 -2.11
N GLY A 87 -11.23 -16.99 -2.31
CA GLY A 87 -12.07 -15.86 -1.94
C GLY A 87 -11.86 -15.34 -0.52
N GLN A 88 -10.77 -15.70 0.16
CA GLN A 88 -10.40 -15.08 1.42
C GLN A 88 -10.11 -13.59 1.23
N ILE A 89 -10.52 -12.78 2.21
CA ILE A 89 -10.38 -11.33 2.19
C ILE A 89 -8.97 -10.96 2.66
N ALA A 90 -8.31 -10.05 1.95
CA ALA A 90 -6.98 -9.54 2.27
C ALA A 90 -7.04 -8.25 3.10
N SER A 91 -6.00 -8.00 3.89
CA SER A 91 -5.65 -6.65 4.36
C SER A 91 -4.88 -5.90 3.27
N MET A 92 -4.86 -4.56 3.33
CA MET A 92 -3.97 -3.76 2.48
C MET A 92 -2.51 -4.14 2.71
N GLY A 93 -1.67 -3.94 1.70
CA GLY A 93 -0.22 -3.90 1.91
C GLY A 93 0.19 -2.57 2.55
N PHE A 94 1.38 -2.54 3.16
CA PHE A 94 1.93 -1.29 3.70
C PHE A 94 3.40 -1.08 3.31
N LEU A 95 3.81 0.18 3.30
CA LEU A 95 5.21 0.62 3.30
C LEU A 95 5.43 1.51 4.53
N ALA A 96 6.46 1.21 5.32
CA ALA A 96 6.84 2.03 6.47
C ALA A 96 8.02 2.94 6.12
N LEU A 97 7.91 4.23 6.42
CA LEU A 97 8.89 5.27 6.13
C LEU A 97 9.30 6.01 7.41
N ASN A 98 10.37 6.78 7.35
CA ASN A 98 10.73 7.78 8.36
C ASN A 98 10.90 9.12 7.63
N LEU A 99 10.05 10.11 7.94
CA LEU A 99 10.04 11.39 7.21
C LEU A 99 11.27 12.25 7.51
N ALA A 100 11.87 12.05 8.68
CA ALA A 100 13.10 12.72 9.09
C ALA A 100 14.35 12.24 8.33
N ASP A 101 14.26 11.17 7.54
CA ASP A 101 15.37 10.72 6.71
C ASP A 101 15.58 11.68 5.52
N ASP A 102 16.81 12.13 5.30
CA ASP A 102 17.18 12.88 4.08
C ASP A 102 16.99 12.03 2.82
N ASP A 103 17.39 10.76 2.92
CA ASP A 103 17.18 9.71 1.90
C ASP A 103 15.93 8.89 2.26
N LEU A 104 14.75 9.42 1.90
CA LEU A 104 13.47 8.75 2.09
C LEU A 104 13.50 7.35 1.49
N ARG A 105 13.28 6.37 2.35
CA ARG A 105 13.36 4.95 1.98
C ARG A 105 12.30 4.12 2.66
N VAL A 106 11.94 3.03 2.00
CA VAL A 106 11.16 1.95 2.63
C VAL A 106 12.02 1.30 3.71
N ARG A 107 11.53 1.35 4.95
CA ARG A 107 12.15 0.77 6.14
C ARG A 107 11.59 -0.61 6.48
N SER A 108 10.36 -0.87 6.07
CA SER A 108 9.66 -2.15 6.22
C SER A 108 8.49 -2.18 5.25
N HIS A 109 8.03 -3.37 4.90
CA HIS A 109 6.83 -3.57 4.11
C HIS A 109 6.09 -4.83 4.56
N GLU A 110 4.82 -4.92 4.20
CA GLU A 110 4.06 -6.17 4.24
C GLU A 110 3.06 -6.17 3.08
N GLY A 111 2.67 -7.35 2.63
CA GLY A 111 1.66 -7.52 1.59
C GLY A 111 2.26 -7.80 0.23
N ARG A 112 3.60 -7.90 0.10
CA ARG A 112 4.32 -8.18 -1.15
C ARG A 112 3.74 -9.37 -1.93
N HIS A 113 3.49 -10.51 -1.27
CA HIS A 113 2.89 -11.67 -1.93
C HIS A 113 1.43 -11.46 -2.31
N ARG A 114 0.65 -10.72 -1.51
CA ARG A 114 -0.74 -10.37 -1.84
C ARG A 114 -0.78 -9.42 -3.04
N THR A 115 0.11 -8.44 -3.08
CA THR A 115 0.24 -7.50 -4.20
C THR A 115 0.69 -8.19 -5.48
N ASP A 116 1.63 -9.14 -5.39
CA ASP A 116 2.05 -9.97 -6.53
C ASP A 116 0.91 -10.87 -7.03
N PHE A 117 0.11 -11.47 -6.13
CA PHE A 117 -1.13 -12.16 -6.50
C PHE A 117 -2.10 -11.21 -7.21
N ILE A 118 -2.32 -10.01 -6.66
CA ILE A 118 -3.21 -9.02 -7.26
C ILE A 118 -2.76 -8.66 -8.68
N LEU A 119 -1.47 -8.37 -8.87
CA LEU A 119 -0.89 -8.04 -10.17
C LEU A 119 -1.11 -9.16 -11.19
N ARG A 120 -0.85 -10.42 -10.80
CA ARG A 120 -0.96 -11.58 -11.70
C ARG A 120 -2.40 -11.90 -12.08
N HIS A 121 -3.35 -11.71 -11.18
CA HIS A 121 -4.74 -12.16 -11.36
C HIS A 121 -5.71 -11.06 -11.79
N PHE A 122 -5.41 -9.81 -11.46
CA PHE A 122 -6.30 -8.68 -11.74
C PHE A 122 -5.63 -7.50 -12.43
N GLY A 123 -4.34 -7.62 -12.78
CA GLY A 123 -3.61 -6.59 -13.51
C GLY A 123 -3.07 -5.48 -12.61
N ASP A 124 -2.58 -4.43 -13.26
CA ASP A 124 -1.78 -3.36 -12.63
C ASP A 124 -2.60 -2.08 -12.36
N GLU A 125 -3.87 -2.24 -12.00
CA GLU A 125 -4.73 -1.13 -11.60
C GLU A 125 -4.38 -0.64 -10.18
N PRO A 126 -4.44 0.67 -9.89
CA PRO A 126 -4.13 1.20 -8.56
C PRO A 126 -4.93 0.54 -7.43
N ILE A 127 -4.20 0.12 -6.40
CA ILE A 127 -4.75 -0.48 -5.18
C ILE A 127 -4.45 0.40 -3.97
N PRO A 128 -5.28 0.31 -2.92
CA PRO A 128 -5.03 1.01 -1.68
C PRO A 128 -3.81 0.41 -0.97
N VAL A 129 -2.83 1.25 -0.66
CA VAL A 129 -1.63 0.90 0.08
C VAL A 129 -1.49 1.84 1.26
N ALA A 130 -1.25 1.30 2.44
CA ALA A 130 -0.95 2.09 3.62
C ALA A 130 0.50 2.59 3.60
N ILE A 131 0.70 3.89 3.84
CA ILE A 131 2.01 4.45 4.17
C ILE A 131 2.03 4.71 5.67
N LEU A 132 2.91 4.01 6.39
CA LEU A 132 3.07 4.15 7.83
C LEU A 132 4.32 4.99 8.14
N PHE A 133 4.24 5.81 9.19
CA PHE A 133 5.35 6.67 9.60
C PHE A 133 5.96 6.22 10.94
N ASN A 134 7.28 6.05 10.94
CA ASN A 134 8.06 5.69 12.12
C ASN A 134 8.56 6.96 12.83
N GLY A 135 7.73 7.50 13.72
CA GLY A 135 8.08 8.65 14.56
C GLY A 135 7.00 9.72 14.53
N GLU A 136 6.60 10.12 13.33
CA GLU A 136 5.49 11.02 13.10
C GLU A 136 4.12 10.32 13.28
N ARG A 137 3.08 11.11 13.50
CA ARG A 137 1.68 10.67 13.39
C ARG A 137 1.05 11.25 12.14
N ALA A 138 -0.04 10.65 11.68
CA ALA A 138 -0.77 11.13 10.50
C ALA A 138 -1.04 12.65 10.56
N ARG A 139 -1.46 13.16 11.72
CA ARG A 139 -1.72 14.61 11.92
C ARG A 139 -0.50 15.52 11.75
N ASP A 140 0.71 14.97 11.84
CA ASP A 140 1.96 15.71 11.73
C ASP A 140 2.48 15.73 10.27
N VAL A 141 1.86 14.96 9.37
CA VAL A 141 2.25 14.84 7.96
C VAL A 141 1.66 15.98 7.16
N THR A 142 2.53 16.72 6.46
CA THR A 142 2.14 17.88 5.63
C THR A 142 1.95 17.50 4.17
N PRO A 143 1.25 18.33 3.36
CA PRO A 143 1.17 18.14 1.91
C PRO A 143 2.55 18.08 1.23
N HIS A 144 3.52 18.86 1.72
CA HIS A 144 4.90 18.80 1.25
C HIS A 144 5.53 17.41 1.44
N ASP A 145 5.29 16.77 2.58
CA ASP A 145 5.81 15.41 2.85
C ASP A 145 5.18 14.38 1.89
N ILE A 146 3.88 14.49 1.62
CA ILE A 146 3.16 13.62 0.70
C ILE A 146 3.69 13.76 -0.73
N VAL A 147 3.89 15.01 -1.20
CA VAL A 147 4.47 15.27 -2.53
C VAL A 147 5.90 14.76 -2.61
N ARG A 148 6.70 14.94 -1.54
CA ARG A 148 8.06 14.41 -1.47
C ARG A 148 8.09 12.88 -1.59
N ILE A 149 7.16 12.18 -0.92
CA ILE A 149 7.02 10.72 -1.06
C ILE A 149 6.58 10.34 -2.48
N CYS A 150 5.57 11.02 -3.04
CA CYS A 150 5.07 10.77 -4.38
C CYS A 150 6.17 10.92 -5.45
N ALA A 151 7.08 11.88 -5.27
CA ALA A 151 8.18 12.16 -6.19
C ALA A 151 9.21 11.02 -6.29
N GLY A 152 9.30 10.15 -5.28
CA GLY A 152 10.14 8.97 -5.32
C GLY A 152 10.56 8.46 -3.94
N LEU A 153 10.90 7.19 -3.87
CA LEU A 153 11.38 6.52 -2.66
C LEU A 153 12.51 5.57 -3.00
N ARG A 154 13.48 5.46 -2.10
CA ARG A 154 14.45 4.36 -2.18
C ARG A 154 13.79 3.07 -1.72
N ARG A 155 13.95 2.02 -2.53
CA ARG A 155 13.49 0.67 -2.22
C ARG A 155 14.10 0.16 -0.92
N GLU A 156 13.43 -0.78 -0.26
CA GLU A 156 13.96 -1.40 0.96
C GLU A 156 15.33 -2.05 0.71
N ARG A 157 16.21 -1.87 1.70
CA ARG A 157 17.56 -2.44 1.75
C ARG A 157 17.52 -3.85 2.29
N THR A 158 18.18 -4.77 1.59
CA THR A 158 18.48 -6.13 2.11
C THR A 158 19.97 -6.28 2.39
N SER A 159 20.37 -7.40 2.99
CA SER A 159 21.78 -7.79 3.11
C SER A 159 22.43 -8.01 1.74
N GLU A 160 21.67 -8.50 0.76
CA GLU A 160 22.12 -8.80 -0.61
C GLU A 160 22.22 -7.54 -1.47
N GLU A 161 21.37 -6.55 -1.22
CA GLU A 161 21.37 -5.27 -1.93
C GLU A 161 21.47 -4.10 -0.94
N PRO A 162 22.69 -3.76 -0.47
CA PRO A 162 22.90 -2.75 0.56
C PRO A 162 22.65 -1.30 0.08
N ARG A 163 22.62 -1.09 -1.24
CA ARG A 163 22.40 0.20 -1.91
C ARG A 163 21.32 0.07 -2.99
N PRO A 164 20.06 -0.15 -2.59
CA PRO A 164 18.97 -0.29 -3.54
C PRO A 164 18.74 1.01 -4.34
N PRO A 165 18.18 0.92 -5.56
CA PRO A 165 17.91 2.08 -6.38
C PRO A 165 16.84 3.00 -5.79
N MET A 166 16.85 4.25 -6.22
CA MET A 166 15.71 5.16 -6.10
C MET A 166 14.67 4.73 -7.14
N ILE A 167 13.40 4.67 -6.74
CA ILE A 167 12.27 4.51 -7.65
C ILE A 167 11.68 5.90 -7.85
N ASP A 168 11.80 6.42 -9.07
CA ASP A 168 11.33 7.75 -9.42
C ASP A 168 9.79 7.77 -9.54
N GLY A 169 9.20 8.88 -9.12
CA GLY A 169 7.76 9.11 -9.17
C GLY A 169 7.22 9.53 -10.55
N PRO A 170 5.91 9.79 -10.64
CA PRO A 170 4.94 9.72 -9.54
C PRO A 170 4.66 8.28 -9.10
N LEU A 171 4.78 8.00 -7.80
CA LEU A 171 4.51 6.67 -7.23
C LEU A 171 3.00 6.38 -7.08
N PHE A 172 2.20 7.44 -6.96
CA PHE A 172 0.74 7.46 -6.84
C PHE A 172 0.23 8.85 -7.19
N ASP A 173 -1.04 8.95 -7.56
CA ASP A 173 -1.72 10.21 -7.92
C ASP A 173 -2.80 10.64 -6.93
N ARG A 174 -3.36 9.68 -6.17
CA ARG A 174 -4.42 9.90 -5.19
C ARG A 174 -4.00 9.42 -3.80
N VAL A 175 -4.41 10.17 -2.78
CA VAL A 175 -4.09 9.93 -1.38
C VAL A 175 -5.26 10.28 -0.48
N ILE A 176 -5.50 9.43 0.50
CA ILE A 176 -6.46 9.64 1.59
C ILE A 176 -5.67 9.94 2.85
N HIS A 177 -5.87 11.12 3.39
CA HIS A 177 -5.19 11.62 4.59
C HIS A 177 -6.20 12.24 5.55
N LEU A 178 -6.23 11.76 6.80
CA LEU A 178 -7.05 12.32 7.88
C LEU A 178 -8.55 12.56 7.58
N GLY A 179 -9.16 11.76 6.72
CA GLY A 179 -10.58 11.95 6.37
C GLY A 179 -10.79 12.24 4.92
N GLN A 180 -9.76 12.76 4.28
CA GLN A 180 -9.91 13.57 3.10
C GLN A 180 -9.16 12.93 1.94
N ASP A 181 -9.81 12.95 0.79
CA ASP A 181 -9.30 12.40 -0.45
C ASP A 181 -8.76 13.53 -1.33
N PHE A 182 -7.53 13.36 -1.80
CA PHE A 182 -6.79 14.37 -2.52
C PHE A 182 -6.15 13.80 -3.78
N LEU A 183 -6.13 14.61 -4.83
CA LEU A 183 -5.18 14.44 -5.92
C LEU A 183 -3.87 15.12 -5.56
N VAL A 184 -2.75 14.41 -5.70
CA VAL A 184 -1.42 14.95 -5.37
C VAL A 184 -1.09 16.18 -6.21
N SER A 185 -1.58 16.24 -7.46
CA SER A 185 -1.41 17.41 -8.34
C SER A 185 -2.10 18.68 -7.85
N GLU A 186 -3.01 18.58 -6.89
CA GLU A 186 -3.79 19.70 -6.34
C GLU A 186 -3.29 20.13 -4.95
N MET A 187 -2.28 19.45 -4.40
CA MET A 187 -1.74 19.77 -3.08
C MET A 187 -0.91 21.05 -3.10
N ASP A 188 -1.20 21.96 -2.16
CA ASP A 188 -0.38 23.13 -1.92
C ASP A 188 0.90 22.73 -1.16
N THR A 189 2.05 22.81 -1.83
CA THR A 189 3.36 22.49 -1.26
C THR A 189 4.04 23.68 -0.60
N SER A 190 3.36 24.82 -0.45
CA SER A 190 3.90 25.97 0.23
C SER A 190 4.38 25.56 1.64
N PRO A 191 5.58 25.98 2.07
CA PRO A 191 6.11 25.54 3.35
C PRO A 191 5.18 25.98 4.48
N THR A 192 4.58 25.01 5.17
CA THR A 192 3.79 25.26 6.36
C THR A 192 4.75 25.62 7.51
N PRO A 193 4.56 26.76 8.20
CA PRO A 193 5.36 27.06 9.39
C PRO A 193 5.12 25.94 10.42
N ARG A 194 6.21 25.30 10.86
CA ARG A 194 6.21 24.31 11.95
C ARG A 194 6.21 24.99 13.31
#